data_AF-A0A1Z9YTF4-F1
#
_entry.id   AF-A0A1Z9YTF4-F1
#
_cell.length_a   1.000
_cell.length_b   1.000
_cell.length_c   1.000
_cell.angle_alpha   90.00
_cell.angle_beta   90.00
_cell.angle_gamma   90.00
#
_symmetry.space_group_name_H-M   'P 1'
#
loop_
_entity.id
_entity.type
_entity.pdbx_description
1 polymer ?
#
loop_
_entity_poly.entity_id
_entity_poly.type
_entity_poly.pdbx_seq_one_letter_code
_entity_poly.pdbx_strand_id
1 'polypeptide(L)'
;MQLIQFDINSLDCCSVDAKDVEYKDIIDYEVTREAVCSLIFALARQAKIASHAEQQIIKENQEKLTHIRENLQIHDAESMQKILAEIVLIRQKLAS
;
A
#
# COMPACT_ATOMS: atom_id res chain seq x y z
N MET A 1 -12.30 30.55 -1.83
CA MET A 1 -11.74 29.21 -1.54
C MET A 1 -11.28 29.25 -0.09
N GLN A 2 -12.04 28.66 0.84
CA GLN A 2 -11.67 28.67 2.27
C GLN A 2 -10.63 27.58 2.51
N LEU A 3 -9.49 27.97 3.07
CA LEU A 3 -8.47 27.02 3.55
C LEU A 3 -9.05 26.33 4.79
N ILE A 4 -9.14 25.02 4.75
CA ILE A 4 -9.50 24.24 5.95
C ILE A 4 -8.30 24.36 6.90
N GLN A 5 -8.49 25.03 8.03
CA GLN A 5 -7.53 25.03 9.13
C GLN A 5 -7.73 23.76 9.94
N PHE A 6 -6.69 22.93 10.01
CA PHE A 6 -6.62 21.78 10.90
C PHE A 6 -5.71 22.12 12.08
N ASP A 7 -6.19 21.92 13.31
CA ASP A 7 -5.38 22.08 14.52
C ASP A 7 -4.65 20.77 14.83
N ILE A 8 -3.37 20.70 14.46
CA ILE A 8 -2.51 19.52 14.67
C ILE A 8 -2.37 19.20 16.17
N ASN A 9 -2.49 20.20 17.05
CA ASN A 9 -2.37 20.01 18.50
C ASN A 9 -3.52 19.16 19.07
N SER A 10 -4.64 19.02 18.34
CA SER A 10 -5.74 18.13 18.73
C SER A 10 -5.43 16.64 18.54
N LEU A 11 -4.37 16.30 17.80
CA LEU A 11 -3.93 14.91 17.57
C LEU A 11 -3.00 14.40 18.69
N ASP A 12 -2.55 15.28 19.58
CA ASP A 12 -1.61 14.98 20.67
C ASP A 12 -2.22 14.07 21.76
N CYS A 13 -3.55 13.88 21.74
CA CYS A 13 -4.26 12.95 22.63
C CYS A 13 -4.33 11.51 22.11
N CYS A 14 -3.95 11.27 20.84
CA CYS A 14 -3.77 9.92 20.32
C CYS A 14 -2.44 9.41 20.83
N SER A 15 -2.43 8.88 22.05
CA SER A 15 -1.33 8.04 22.52
C SER A 15 -1.16 6.92 21.49
N VAL A 16 -0.14 7.05 20.64
CA VAL A 16 0.35 5.94 19.82
C VAL A 16 0.63 4.85 20.82
N ASP A 17 -0.07 3.72 20.71
CA ASP A 17 0.24 2.53 21.51
C ASP A 17 1.75 2.31 21.36
N ALA A 18 2.48 2.64 22.42
CA ALA A 18 3.93 2.68 22.44
C ALA A 18 4.45 1.24 22.53
N LYS A 19 4.25 0.48 21.46
CA LYS A 19 5.21 -0.55 21.09
C LYS A 19 6.45 0.20 20.62
N ASP A 20 7.64 -0.27 20.99
CA ASP A 20 8.90 0.24 20.46
C ASP A 20 8.91 0.05 18.94
N VAL A 21 8.44 1.07 18.22
CA VAL A 21 8.54 1.18 16.76
C VAL A 21 9.89 1.83 16.49
N GLU A 22 10.81 1.11 15.87
CA GLU A 22 12.04 1.73 15.40
C GLU A 22 11.76 2.57 14.15
N TYR A 23 12.58 3.60 13.92
CA TYR A 23 12.50 4.36 12.68
C TYR A 23 12.60 3.47 11.43
N LYS A 24 13.37 2.39 11.51
CA LYS A 24 13.47 1.38 10.46
C LYS A 24 12.11 0.72 10.15
N ASP A 25 11.32 0.41 11.17
CA ASP A 25 10.00 -0.20 10.99
C ASP A 25 9.04 0.76 10.26
N ILE A 26 9.10 2.06 10.58
CA ILE A 26 8.34 3.10 9.87
C ILE A 26 8.73 3.14 8.40
N ILE A 27 10.03 3.13 8.11
CA ILE A 27 10.53 3.17 6.74
C ILE A 27 10.10 1.92 5.97
N ASP A 28 10.30 0.73 6.53
CA ASP A 28 9.95 -0.53 5.87
C ASP A 28 8.43 -0.61 5.63
N TYR A 29 7.62 -0.11 6.55
CA TYR A 29 6.17 0.02 6.40
C TYR A 29 5.75 0.97 5.29
N GLU A 30 6.24 2.22 5.29
CA GLU A 30 5.86 3.20 4.28
C GLU A 30 6.35 2.79 2.88
N VAL A 31 7.54 2.18 2.77
CA VAL A 31 8.04 1.62 1.51
C VAL A 31 7.13 0.51 1.00
N THR A 32 6.72 -0.43 1.87
CA THR A 32 5.83 -1.53 1.49
C THR A 32 4.46 -1.02 1.07
N ARG A 33 3.89 -0.09 1.84
CA ARG A 33 2.60 0.54 1.57
C ARG A 33 2.60 1.27 0.22
N GLU A 34 3.64 2.05 -0.06
CA GLU A 34 3.78 2.74 -1.35
C GLU A 34 3.95 1.76 -2.52
N ALA A 35 4.70 0.67 -2.32
CA ALA A 35 4.86 -0.37 -3.33
C ALA A 35 3.52 -1.00 -3.73
N VAL A 36 2.65 -1.29 -2.76
CA VAL A 36 1.28 -1.79 -2.97
C VAL A 36 0.44 -0.76 -3.72
N CYS A 37 0.40 0.49 -3.26
CA CYS A 37 -0.35 1.58 -3.91
C CYS A 37 0.07 1.78 -5.37
N SER A 38 1.37 1.80 -5.63
CA SER A 38 1.93 1.97 -6.96
C SER A 38 1.58 0.78 -7.89
N LEU A 39 1.50 -0.45 -7.37
CA LEU A 39 1.04 -1.61 -8.14
C LEU A 39 -0.47 -1.53 -8.47
N ILE A 40 -1.31 -1.13 -7.50
CA ILE A 40 -2.75 -0.88 -7.74
C ILE A 40 -2.93 0.14 -8.87
N PHE A 41 -2.14 1.21 -8.86
CA PHE A 41 -2.18 2.25 -9.89
C PHE A 41 -1.70 1.73 -11.26
N ALA A 42 -0.66 0.90 -11.31
CA ALA A 42 -0.21 0.25 -12.55
C ALA A 42 -1.31 -0.64 -13.15
N LEU A 43 -1.95 -1.47 -12.32
CA LEU A 43 -3.09 -2.30 -12.71
C LEU A 43 -4.27 -1.46 -13.21
N ALA A 44 -4.58 -0.35 -12.55
CA ALA A 44 -5.65 0.56 -12.97
C ALA A 44 -5.41 1.12 -14.39
N ARG A 45 -4.14 1.38 -14.74
CA ARG A 45 -3.78 1.82 -16.10
C ARG A 45 -3.96 0.70 -17.12
N GLN A 46 -3.56 -0.54 -16.79
CA GLN A 46 -3.76 -1.69 -17.66
C GLN A 46 -5.24 -1.99 -17.91
N ALA A 47 -6.09 -1.86 -16.88
CA ALA A 47 -7.53 -2.10 -17.00
C ALA A 47 -8.19 -1.26 -18.11
N LYS A 48 -7.67 -0.06 -18.40
CA LYS A 48 -8.21 0.84 -19.43
C LYS A 48 -8.08 0.29 -20.86
N ILE A 49 -7.13 -0.59 -21.10
CA ILE A 49 -6.84 -1.16 -22.43
C ILE A 49 -7.01 -2.67 -22.50
N ALA A 50 -7.38 -3.29 -21.37
CA ALA A 50 -7.59 -4.73 -21.24
C ALA A 50 -8.95 -5.16 -21.79
N SER A 51 -9.05 -6.41 -22.24
CA SER A 51 -10.33 -7.03 -22.60
C SER A 51 -11.25 -7.19 -21.38
N HIS A 52 -12.54 -7.47 -21.60
CA HIS A 52 -13.51 -7.63 -20.51
C HIS A 52 -13.13 -8.75 -19.52
N ALA A 53 -12.57 -9.87 -20.01
CA ALA A 53 -12.13 -10.96 -19.15
C ALA A 53 -10.91 -10.56 -18.30
N GLU A 54 -9.95 -9.84 -18.90
CA GLU A 54 -8.77 -9.34 -18.21
C GLU A 54 -9.12 -8.23 -17.21
N GLN A 55 -10.09 -7.37 -17.51
CA GLN A 55 -10.56 -6.33 -16.59
C GLN A 55 -11.10 -6.91 -15.28
N GLN A 56 -11.84 -8.02 -15.36
CA GLN A 56 -12.35 -8.70 -14.17
C GLN A 56 -11.19 -9.23 -13.30
N ILE A 57 -10.20 -9.86 -13.91
CA ILE A 57 -8.99 -10.36 -13.21
C ILE A 57 -8.20 -9.20 -12.59
N ILE A 58 -8.04 -8.10 -13.32
CA ILE A 58 -7.34 -6.90 -12.82
C ILE A 58 -8.07 -6.33 -11.60
N LYS A 59 -9.41 -6.24 -11.65
CA LYS A 59 -10.22 -5.74 -10.53
C LYS A 59 -10.08 -6.62 -9.29
N GLU A 60 -10.15 -7.94 -9.43
CA GLU A 60 -9.95 -8.88 -8.31
C GLU A 60 -8.56 -8.72 -7.68
N ASN A 61 -7.53 -8.49 -8.49
CA ASN A 61 -6.18 -8.23 -8.00
C ASN A 61 -6.07 -6.88 -7.28
N GLN A 62 -6.75 -5.84 -7.77
CA GLN A 62 -6.80 -4.54 -7.10
C GLN A 62 -7.51 -4.63 -5.73
N GLU A 63 -8.57 -5.42 -5.62
CA GLU A 63 -9.28 -5.65 -4.35
C GLU A 63 -8.38 -6.36 -3.33
N LYS A 64 -7.65 -7.41 -3.76
CA LYS A 64 -6.66 -8.09 -2.91
C LYS A 64 -5.56 -7.15 -2.43
N LEU A 65 -4.99 -6.34 -3.32
CA LEU A 65 -3.96 -5.36 -2.96
C LEU A 65 -4.49 -4.27 -2.03
N THR A 66 -5.74 -3.83 -2.23
CA THR A 66 -6.42 -2.87 -1.35
C THR A 66 -6.58 -3.45 0.05
N HIS A 67 -7.02 -4.71 0.15
CA HIS A 67 -7.12 -5.42 1.42
C HIS A 67 -5.75 -5.54 2.12
N ILE A 68 -4.69 -5.88 1.39
CA ILE A 68 -3.32 -5.94 1.92
C ILE A 68 -2.90 -4.57 2.49
N ARG A 69 -3.12 -3.48 1.75
CA ARG A 69 -2.79 -2.11 2.20
C ARG A 69 -3.52 -1.73 3.49
N GLU A 70 -4.80 -2.06 3.58
CA GLU A 70 -5.66 -1.69 4.72
C GLU A 70 -5.36 -2.49 5.99
N ASN A 71 -4.77 -3.67 5.84
CA ASN A 71 -4.43 -4.56 6.95
C ASN A 71 -2.92 -4.63 7.23
N LEU A 72 -2.11 -3.83 6.54
CA LEU A 72 -0.67 -3.77 6.77
C LEU A 72 -0.38 -3.22 8.17
N GLN A 73 0.49 -3.90 8.91
CA GLN A 73 0.89 -3.48 10.25
C GLN A 73 2.37 -3.18 10.28
N ILE A 74 2.74 -2.04 10.88
CA ILE A 74 4.13 -1.57 10.98
C ILE A 74 5.06 -2.56 11.71
N HIS A 75 4.52 -3.36 12.63
CA HIS A 75 5.30 -4.34 13.39
C HIS A 75 5.45 -5.70 12.70
N ASP A 76 4.76 -5.94 11.58
CA ASP A 76 4.79 -7.22 10.88
C ASP A 76 5.87 -7.21 9.78
N ALA A 77 7.13 -7.16 10.22
CA ALA A 77 8.28 -7.11 9.33
C ALA A 77 8.35 -8.31 8.37
N GLU A 78 7.93 -9.50 8.81
CA GLU A 78 7.94 -10.70 7.98
C GLU A 78 6.95 -10.57 6.82
N SER A 79 5.71 -10.16 7.10
CA SER A 79 4.71 -9.93 6.05
C SER A 79 5.14 -8.80 5.11
N MET A 80 5.70 -7.71 5.64
CA MET A 80 6.20 -6.59 4.83
C MET A 80 7.28 -7.05 3.84
N GLN A 81 8.26 -7.82 4.30
CA GLN A 81 9.31 -8.37 3.44
C GLN A 81 8.75 -9.29 2.35
N LYS A 82 7.82 -10.17 2.70
CA LYS A 82 7.14 -11.07 1.74
C LYS A 82 6.36 -10.28 0.69
N ILE A 83 5.54 -9.33 1.11
CA ILE A 83 4.74 -8.47 0.23
C ILE A 83 5.67 -7.73 -0.75
N LEU A 84 6.74 -7.13 -0.23
CA LEU A 84 7.67 -6.37 -1.06
C LEU A 84 8.38 -7.27 -2.10
N ALA A 85 8.82 -8.47 -1.70
CA ALA A 85 9.45 -9.43 -2.59
C ALA A 85 8.50 -9.86 -3.73
N GLU A 86 7.24 -10.17 -3.40
CA GLU A 86 6.22 -10.53 -4.39
C GLU A 86 5.93 -9.37 -5.35
N ILE A 87 5.81 -8.14 -4.86
CA ILE A 87 5.59 -6.96 -5.71
C ILE A 87 6.75 -6.74 -6.68
N VAL A 88 8.00 -6.94 -6.24
CA VAL A 88 9.17 -6.84 -7.12
C VAL A 88 9.09 -7.86 -8.25
N LEU A 89 8.75 -9.13 -7.94
CA LEU A 89 8.58 -10.18 -8.94
C LEU A 89 7.44 -9.86 -9.93
N ILE A 90 6.31 -9.34 -9.44
CA ILE A 90 5.19 -8.94 -10.29
C ILE A 90 5.62 -7.81 -11.23
N ARG A 91 6.32 -6.79 -10.72
CA ARG A 91 6.79 -5.67 -11.55
C ARG A 91 7.76 -6.11 -12.64
N GLN A 92 8.65 -7.06 -12.35
CA GLN A 92 9.55 -7.63 -13.35
C GLN A 92 8.76 -8.30 -14.48
N LYS A 93 7.72 -9.07 -14.14
CA LYS A 93 6.83 -9.72 -15.13
C LYS A 93 5.99 -8.74 -15.94
N LEU A 94 5.66 -7.58 -15.38
CA LEU A 94 4.91 -6.53 -16.08
C LEU A 94 5.78 -5.68 -17.02
N ALA A 95 7.10 -5.71 -16.85
CA ALA A 95 8.06 -4.94 -17.66
C ALA A 95 8.70 -5.76 -18.79
N SER A 96 8.60 -7.09 -18.74
CA SER A 96 9.00 -8.05 -19.78
C SER A 96 7.90 -8.26 -20.81
#